data_AF-A0ABD1DMP1-F1
#
_entry.id   AF-A0ABD1DMP1-F1
#
_cell.length_a   1.000
_cell.length_b   1.000
_cell.length_c   1.000
_cell.angle_alpha   90.00
_cell.angle_beta   90.00
_cell.angle_gamma   90.00
#
_symmetry.space_group_name_H-M   'P 1'
#
loop_
_entity.id
_entity.type
_entity.pdbx_description
1 polymer ?
#
loop_
_entity_poly.entity_id
_entity_poly.type
_entity_poly.pdbx_seq_one_letter_code
_entity_poly.pdbx_strand_id
1 'polypeptide(L)'
;MVDNVAFHALQDRWDLEMPRHRRNADISVYREFLKLSAATFHLVFMKNPLVQSIFRTEAQRNFMLRCLLIHGRLTAPLVINRVDEKGGFLGILSPVASLINHSCDPNVISVVDSGSIKIIVLRPIQKGDQILTSYAPAWWDEHDGSTLDFDCKCVVCDRGPEGAKWRNAREQKRILSSEATREWIGGGETQDLIKFQRLVQILARDGHHPGKLFGETVKIYYDKLFDEVCAENAKRNRAKVQQIGGN
;
A
#
# COMPACT_ATOMS: atom_id res chain seq x y z
N MET A 1 -7.36 -41.15 2.18
CA MET A 1 -6.79 -40.10 3.05
C MET A 1 -5.38 -40.54 3.40
N VAL A 2 -4.37 -40.02 2.69
CA VAL A 2 -2.97 -40.30 3.02
C VAL A 2 -2.52 -39.16 3.91
N ASP A 3 -2.28 -39.47 5.18
CA ASP A 3 -1.65 -38.55 6.14
C ASP A 3 -0.31 -38.12 5.57
N ASN A 4 -0.24 -36.86 5.15
CA ASN A 4 0.96 -36.31 4.55
C ASN A 4 1.87 -35.82 5.68
N VAL A 5 2.51 -36.77 6.36
CA VAL A 5 3.47 -36.53 7.45
C VAL A 5 4.56 -35.54 7.04
N ALA A 6 4.92 -35.49 5.76
CA ALA A 6 5.87 -34.51 5.22
C ALA A 6 5.31 -33.08 5.17
N PHE A 7 3.99 -32.90 5.02
CA PHE A 7 3.32 -31.60 5.06
C PHE A 7 3.27 -31.06 6.49
N HIS A 8 2.97 -31.91 7.47
CA HIS A 8 2.98 -31.53 8.89
C HIS A 8 4.41 -31.23 9.38
N ALA A 9 5.40 -32.06 9.02
CA ALA A 9 6.79 -31.83 9.41
C ALA A 9 7.38 -30.52 8.84
N LEU A 10 6.97 -30.10 7.62
CA LEU A 10 7.38 -28.82 7.04
C LEU A 10 6.65 -27.63 7.68
N GLN A 11 5.43 -27.82 8.16
CA GLN A 11 4.68 -26.81 8.88
C GLN A 11 5.27 -26.56 10.27
N ASP A 12 5.58 -27.64 11.01
CA ASP A 12 6.09 -27.58 12.38
C ASP A 12 7.51 -27.00 12.46
N ARG A 13 8.38 -27.33 11.50
CA ARG A 13 9.76 -26.79 11.46
C ARG A 13 9.78 -25.28 11.20
N TRP A 14 8.79 -24.77 10.48
CA TRP A 14 8.71 -23.38 10.08
C TRP A 14 8.04 -22.49 11.16
N ASP A 15 7.07 -23.04 11.90
CA ASP A 15 6.46 -22.39 13.06
C ASP A 15 7.49 -22.16 14.20
N LEU A 16 8.60 -22.91 14.20
CA LEU A 16 9.73 -22.75 15.12
C LEU A 16 10.78 -21.73 14.64
N GLU A 17 10.94 -21.53 13.33
CA GLU A 17 11.92 -20.62 12.73
C GLU A 17 11.39 -19.18 12.56
N MET A 18 10.07 -18.99 12.64
CA MET A 18 9.45 -17.66 12.57
C MET A 18 9.57 -16.89 13.90
N PRO A 19 9.89 -15.59 13.86
CA PRO A 19 9.97 -14.78 15.07
C PRO A 19 8.65 -14.75 15.86
N ARG A 20 8.71 -15.07 17.16
CA ARG A 20 7.57 -15.32 18.08
C ARG A 20 6.50 -14.23 18.21
N HIS A 21 6.72 -13.04 17.62
CA HIS A 21 5.82 -11.89 17.68
C HIS A 21 4.66 -11.95 16.66
N ARG A 22 4.64 -12.96 15.78
CA ARG A 22 3.57 -13.18 14.80
C ARG A 22 2.67 -14.37 15.20
N ARG A 23 1.88 -14.23 16.27
CA ARG A 23 0.92 -15.27 16.73
C ARG A 23 -0.49 -14.73 16.98
N ASN A 24 -1.00 -13.87 16.09
CA ASN A 24 -2.39 -13.43 16.11
C ASN A 24 -3.22 -14.14 15.03
N ALA A 25 -4.53 -14.28 15.28
CA ALA A 25 -5.51 -15.03 14.48
C ALA A 25 -5.56 -14.64 12.98
N ASP A 26 -5.11 -13.43 12.63
CA ASP A 26 -5.01 -12.91 11.25
C ASP A 26 -4.08 -13.73 10.34
N ILE A 27 -3.04 -14.36 10.91
CA ILE A 27 -2.11 -15.20 10.15
C ILE A 27 -2.81 -16.46 9.65
N SER A 28 -3.82 -16.97 10.35
CA SER A 28 -4.54 -18.17 9.92
C SER A 28 -5.33 -17.90 8.63
N VAL A 29 -6.06 -16.79 8.57
CA VAL A 29 -6.84 -16.37 7.39
C VAL A 29 -5.91 -16.09 6.23
N TYR A 30 -4.81 -15.38 6.47
CA TYR A 30 -3.81 -15.08 5.46
C TYR A 30 -3.13 -16.35 4.91
N ARG A 31 -2.82 -17.31 5.78
CA ARG A 31 -2.23 -18.59 5.40
C ARG A 31 -3.17 -19.43 4.55
N GLU A 32 -4.44 -19.51 4.91
CA GLU A 32 -5.43 -20.24 4.12
C GLU A 32 -5.70 -19.54 2.78
N PHE A 33 -5.70 -18.20 2.75
CA PHE A 33 -5.75 -17.44 1.50
C PHE A 33 -4.58 -17.78 0.57
N LEU A 34 -3.34 -17.75 1.05
CA LEU A 34 -2.17 -18.12 0.24
C LEU A 34 -2.22 -19.56 -0.27
N LYS A 35 -2.74 -20.50 0.54
CA LYS A 35 -2.95 -21.89 0.10
C LYS A 35 -3.99 -21.98 -1.01
N LEU A 36 -5.11 -21.27 -0.87
CA LEU A 36 -6.14 -21.21 -1.88
C LEU A 36 -5.62 -20.58 -3.18
N SER A 37 -4.85 -19.49 -3.10
CA SER A 37 -4.22 -18.86 -4.26
C SER A 37 -3.27 -19.83 -4.94
N ALA A 38 -2.36 -20.48 -4.21
CA ALA A 38 -1.41 -21.42 -4.78
C ALA A 38 -2.10 -22.63 -5.45
N ALA A 39 -3.15 -23.17 -4.83
CA ALA A 39 -3.95 -24.25 -5.41
C ALA A 39 -4.67 -23.80 -6.70
N THR A 40 -5.26 -22.60 -6.69
CA THR A 40 -5.92 -22.01 -7.86
C THR A 40 -4.92 -21.81 -9.01
N PHE A 41 -3.77 -21.18 -8.76
CA PHE A 41 -2.73 -20.99 -9.78
C PHE A 41 -2.19 -22.32 -10.29
N HIS A 42 -1.98 -23.29 -9.42
CA HIS A 42 -1.59 -24.63 -9.84
C HIS A 42 -2.62 -25.25 -10.80
N LEU A 43 -3.91 -25.20 -10.46
CA LEU A 43 -4.98 -25.71 -11.33
C LEU A 43 -5.03 -24.99 -12.67
N VAL A 44 -4.93 -23.66 -12.68
CA VAL A 44 -4.94 -22.84 -13.90
C VAL A 44 -3.73 -23.14 -14.78
N PHE A 45 -2.53 -23.13 -14.23
CA PHE A 45 -1.31 -23.44 -14.98
C PHE A 45 -1.33 -24.85 -15.54
N MET A 46 -1.84 -25.82 -14.79
CA MET A 46 -1.99 -27.20 -15.27
C MET A 46 -3.03 -27.36 -16.38
N LYS A 47 -3.82 -26.34 -16.74
CA LYS A 47 -4.63 -26.35 -17.97
C LYS A 47 -3.81 -26.08 -19.23
N ASN A 48 -2.60 -25.53 -19.10
CA ASN A 48 -1.72 -25.23 -20.24
C ASN A 48 -0.90 -26.48 -20.64
N PRO A 49 -0.96 -26.94 -21.91
CA PRO A 49 -0.21 -28.11 -22.37
C PRO A 49 1.30 -28.02 -22.17
N LEU A 50 1.89 -26.81 -22.28
CA LEU A 50 3.32 -26.61 -22.06
C LEU A 50 3.70 -26.88 -20.60
N VAL A 51 2.89 -26.41 -19.65
CA VAL A 51 3.11 -26.67 -18.22
C VAL A 51 2.97 -28.16 -17.91
N GLN A 52 1.96 -28.83 -18.47
CA GLN A 52 1.79 -30.29 -18.32
C GLN A 52 3.00 -31.07 -18.86
N SER A 53 3.64 -30.58 -19.92
CA SER A 53 4.84 -31.21 -20.49
C SER A 53 6.07 -31.13 -19.57
N ILE A 54 6.10 -30.15 -18.66
CA ILE A 54 7.17 -29.92 -17.67
C ILE A 54 6.88 -30.71 -16.38
N PHE A 55 5.64 -30.63 -15.87
CA PHE A 55 5.23 -31.24 -14.59
C PHE A 55 4.35 -32.49 -14.82
N ARG A 56 4.99 -33.58 -15.23
CA ARG A 56 4.33 -34.82 -15.66
C ARG A 56 3.89 -35.69 -14.49
N THR A 57 4.75 -35.87 -13.49
CA THR A 57 4.49 -36.76 -12.36
C THR A 57 3.82 -36.05 -11.20
N GLU A 58 3.20 -36.82 -10.30
CA GLU A 58 2.61 -36.28 -9.07
C GLU A 58 3.66 -35.55 -8.22
N ALA A 59 4.87 -36.11 -8.09
CA ALA A 59 5.96 -35.47 -7.34
C ALA A 59 6.34 -34.10 -7.93
N GLN A 60 6.39 -33.98 -9.26
CA GLN A 60 6.67 -32.71 -9.95
C GLN A 60 5.56 -31.67 -9.74
N ARG A 61 4.30 -32.10 -9.77
CA ARG A 61 3.14 -31.23 -9.50
C ARG A 61 3.11 -30.75 -8.04
N ASN A 62 3.42 -31.65 -7.10
CA ASN A 62 3.58 -31.30 -5.69
C ASN A 62 4.73 -30.31 -5.47
N PHE A 63 5.84 -30.48 -6.20
CA PHE A 63 6.94 -29.51 -6.18
C PHE A 63 6.50 -28.14 -6.70
N MET A 64 5.81 -28.08 -7.85
CA MET A 64 5.25 -26.83 -8.38
C MET A 64 4.32 -26.13 -7.39
N LEU A 65 3.41 -26.88 -6.76
CA LEU A 65 2.50 -26.32 -5.74
C LEU A 65 3.28 -25.74 -4.55
N ARG A 66 4.35 -26.41 -4.08
CA ARG A 66 5.23 -25.88 -3.04
C ARG A 66 5.94 -24.61 -3.49
N CYS A 67 6.43 -24.54 -4.72
CA CYS A 67 7.03 -23.33 -5.27
C CYS A 67 6.05 -22.16 -5.28
N LEU A 68 4.78 -22.38 -5.68
CA LEU A 68 3.74 -21.34 -5.66
C LEU A 68 3.44 -20.86 -4.23
N LEU A 69 3.37 -21.78 -3.27
CA LEU A 69 3.18 -21.43 -1.85
C LEU A 69 4.35 -20.59 -1.31
N ILE A 70 5.59 -21.01 -1.59
CA ILE A 70 6.79 -20.28 -1.17
C ILE A 70 6.82 -18.90 -1.82
N HIS A 71 6.58 -18.84 -3.13
CA HIS A 71 6.53 -17.58 -3.87
C HIS A 71 5.51 -16.62 -3.25
N GLY A 72 4.26 -17.08 -3.06
CA GLY A 72 3.21 -16.26 -2.45
C GLY A 72 3.56 -15.76 -1.06
N ARG A 73 4.21 -16.59 -0.22
CA ARG A 73 4.68 -16.18 1.12
C ARG A 73 5.79 -15.13 1.10
N LEU A 74 6.69 -15.21 0.12
CA LEU A 74 7.81 -14.27 -0.02
C LEU A 74 7.36 -12.95 -0.63
N THR A 75 6.44 -12.99 -1.60
CA THR A 75 5.97 -11.78 -2.28
C THR A 75 4.90 -11.04 -1.49
N ALA A 76 4.02 -11.76 -0.79
CA ALA A 76 3.01 -11.25 0.13
C ALA A 76 3.40 -9.96 0.89
N PRO A 77 4.47 -9.96 1.72
CA PRO A 77 4.86 -8.78 2.49
C PRO A 77 5.56 -7.70 1.66
N LEU A 78 5.96 -8.00 0.42
CA LEU A 78 6.65 -7.08 -0.48
C LEU A 78 5.70 -6.40 -1.46
N VAL A 79 4.50 -6.94 -1.65
CA VAL A 79 3.50 -6.36 -2.54
C VAL A 79 2.91 -5.12 -1.88
N ILE A 80 2.95 -4.02 -2.62
CA ILE A 80 2.20 -2.81 -2.28
C ILE A 80 0.84 -2.95 -2.96
N ASN A 81 -0.19 -3.11 -2.13
CA ASN A 81 -1.55 -3.29 -2.59
C ASN A 81 -2.32 -1.97 -2.56
N ARG A 82 -3.21 -1.81 -3.53
CA ARG A 82 -4.22 -0.76 -3.56
C ARG A 82 -5.58 -1.38 -3.85
N VAL A 83 -6.59 -0.95 -3.12
CA VAL A 83 -7.99 -1.21 -3.45
C VAL A 83 -8.45 -0.14 -4.44
N ASP A 84 -9.03 -0.53 -5.57
CA ASP A 84 -9.68 0.39 -6.48
C ASP A 84 -11.10 0.76 -6.02
N GLU A 85 -11.73 1.76 -6.65
CA GLU A 85 -13.07 2.24 -6.28
C GLU A 85 -14.17 1.16 -6.41
N LYS A 86 -13.92 0.09 -7.16
CA LYS A 86 -14.84 -1.02 -7.39
C LYS A 86 -14.54 -2.21 -6.47
N GLY A 87 -13.61 -2.06 -5.52
CA GLY A 87 -13.18 -3.12 -4.61
C GLY A 87 -12.21 -4.13 -5.23
N GLY A 88 -11.70 -3.86 -6.44
CA GLY A 88 -10.61 -4.63 -7.04
C GLY A 88 -9.28 -4.36 -6.34
N PHE A 89 -8.37 -5.33 -6.39
CA PHE A 89 -7.03 -5.20 -5.80
C PHE A 89 -5.98 -5.11 -6.91
N LEU A 90 -5.20 -4.01 -6.90
CA LEU A 90 -4.00 -3.88 -7.72
C LEU A 90 -2.77 -4.02 -6.81
N GLY A 91 -1.99 -5.07 -7.04
CA GLY A 91 -0.72 -5.30 -6.35
C GLY A 91 0.47 -5.01 -7.26
N ILE A 92 1.48 -4.31 -6.75
CA ILE A 92 2.77 -4.14 -7.41
C ILE A 92 3.90 -4.66 -6.55
N LEU A 93 4.82 -5.41 -7.16
CA LEU A 93 6.09 -5.81 -6.55
C LEU A 93 7.18 -4.85 -7.02
N SER A 94 7.69 -4.00 -6.13
CA SER A 94 8.74 -3.02 -6.45
C SER A 94 9.86 -3.11 -5.42
N PRO A 95 11.04 -3.66 -5.77
CA PRO A 95 12.13 -3.84 -4.82
C PRO A 95 12.55 -2.56 -4.08
N VAL A 96 12.44 -1.41 -4.74
CA VAL A 96 12.77 -0.11 -4.15
C VAL A 96 11.64 0.39 -3.25
N ALA A 97 10.39 0.33 -3.70
CA ALA A 97 9.28 0.86 -2.92
C ALA A 97 8.96 -0.01 -1.69
N SER A 98 9.23 -1.33 -1.74
CA SER A 98 9.09 -2.23 -0.59
C SER A 98 10.05 -1.90 0.56
N LEU A 99 11.04 -1.02 0.37
CA LEU A 99 11.92 -0.52 1.45
C LEU A 99 11.28 0.62 2.27
N ILE A 100 10.21 1.22 1.77
CA ILE A 100 9.55 2.36 2.42
C ILE A 100 8.65 1.82 3.53
N ASN A 101 9.03 2.09 4.78
CA ASN A 101 8.30 1.61 5.95
C ASN A 101 6.98 2.36 6.18
N HIS A 102 6.17 1.78 7.06
CA HIS A 102 4.91 2.33 7.51
C HIS A 102 5.06 3.48 8.52
N SER A 103 4.22 4.50 8.40
CA SER A 103 3.83 5.40 9.49
C SER A 103 2.36 5.80 9.31
N CYS A 104 1.59 5.84 10.39
CA CYS A 104 0.23 6.38 10.36
C CYS A 104 0.22 7.90 10.07
N ASP A 105 1.37 8.56 10.27
CA ASP A 105 1.63 9.95 9.92
C ASP A 105 2.81 10.06 8.94
N PRO A 106 2.58 9.70 7.67
CA PRO A 106 3.64 9.52 6.70
C PRO A 106 4.21 10.86 6.20
N ASN A 107 5.34 10.82 5.51
CA ASN A 107 5.90 11.97 4.80
C ASN A 107 5.82 11.83 3.27
N VAL A 108 5.45 10.64 2.80
CA VAL A 108 5.15 10.35 1.40
C VAL A 108 3.84 9.57 1.27
N ILE A 109 3.30 9.54 0.06
CA ILE A 109 2.20 8.69 -0.38
C ILE A 109 2.67 7.81 -1.54
N SER A 110 2.10 6.63 -1.62
CA SER A 110 2.36 5.68 -2.71
C SER A 110 1.14 5.60 -3.61
N VAL A 111 1.32 5.94 -4.89
CA VAL A 111 0.28 5.82 -5.92
C VAL A 111 0.63 4.64 -6.80
N VAL A 112 -0.22 3.61 -6.81
CA VAL A 112 -0.10 2.46 -7.71
C VAL A 112 -1.19 2.54 -8.77
N ASP A 113 -0.79 2.66 -10.03
CA ASP A 113 -1.70 2.69 -11.16
C ASP A 113 -1.05 2.09 -12.42
N SER A 114 -1.83 1.34 -13.20
CA SER A 114 -1.43 0.84 -14.52
C SER A 114 -0.06 0.14 -14.56
N GLY A 115 0.29 -0.63 -13.53
CA GLY A 115 1.58 -1.33 -13.42
C GLY A 115 2.77 -0.42 -13.10
N SER A 116 2.51 0.79 -12.62
CA SER A 116 3.52 1.74 -12.15
C SER A 116 3.27 2.11 -10.69
N ILE A 117 4.34 2.49 -9.99
CA ILE A 117 4.28 3.08 -8.66
C ILE A 117 4.96 4.45 -8.68
N LYS A 118 4.30 5.46 -8.11
CA LYS A 118 4.86 6.79 -7.85
C LYS A 118 4.87 7.04 -6.34
N ILE A 119 6.01 7.50 -5.85
CA ILE A 119 6.17 7.94 -4.45
C ILE A 119 6.19 9.46 -4.46
N ILE A 120 5.24 10.08 -3.77
CA ILE A 120 5.06 11.53 -3.81
C ILE A 120 5.25 12.10 -2.41
N VAL A 121 6.07 13.14 -2.32
CA VAL A 121 6.39 13.82 -1.07
C VAL A 121 5.23 14.70 -0.63
N LEU A 122 4.80 14.55 0.63
CA LEU A 122 3.72 15.33 1.24
C LEU A 122 4.24 16.51 2.08
N ARG A 123 5.42 16.35 2.66
CA ARG A 123 6.05 17.33 3.56
C ARG A 123 7.57 17.29 3.43
N PRO A 124 8.30 18.37 3.79
CA PRO A 124 9.76 18.39 3.74
C PRO A 124 10.38 17.19 4.47
N ILE A 125 11.40 16.59 3.86
CA ILE A 125 12.17 15.44 4.39
C ILE A 125 13.59 15.92 4.61
N GLN A 126 14.07 15.90 5.84
CA GLN A 126 15.42 16.35 6.19
C GLN A 126 16.44 15.24 5.93
N LYS A 127 17.73 15.62 5.82
CA LYS A 127 18.81 14.65 5.69
C LYS A 127 18.86 13.76 6.94
N GLY A 128 18.71 12.45 6.75
CA GLY A 128 18.69 11.46 7.82
C GLY A 128 17.28 11.01 8.21
N ASP A 129 16.24 11.70 7.74
CA ASP A 129 14.87 11.27 7.93
C ASP A 129 14.58 9.99 7.13
N GLN A 130 13.77 9.12 7.72
CA GLN A 130 13.22 7.98 7.00
C GLN A 130 12.08 8.41 6.07
N ILE A 131 12.04 7.86 4.87
CA ILE A 131 10.89 7.97 3.97
C ILE A 131 9.83 6.96 4.42
N LEU A 132 8.62 7.45 4.71
CA LEU A 132 7.55 6.68 5.34
C LEU A 132 6.24 6.90 4.59
N THR A 133 5.57 5.82 4.22
CA THR A 133 4.21 5.79 3.63
C THR A 133 3.23 5.19 4.62
N SER A 134 1.92 5.30 4.38
CA SER A 134 0.96 4.48 5.12
C SER A 134 0.67 3.18 4.37
N TYR A 135 0.59 2.07 5.10
CA TYR A 135 0.18 0.74 4.60
C TYR A 135 -1.30 0.46 4.87
N ALA A 136 -1.91 1.33 5.67
CA ALA A 136 -3.31 1.29 6.03
C ALA A 136 -3.86 2.71 5.88
N PRO A 137 -5.12 2.98 6.22
CA PRO A 137 -5.61 4.35 6.26
C PRO A 137 -4.69 5.21 7.14
N ALA A 138 -4.31 6.40 6.66
CA ALA A 138 -3.49 7.33 7.42
C ALA A 138 -4.35 8.01 8.51
N TRP A 139 -3.75 8.80 9.40
CA TRP A 139 -4.51 9.42 10.51
C TRP A 139 -5.64 10.37 10.07
N TRP A 140 -5.59 10.85 8.82
CA TRP A 140 -6.62 11.70 8.22
C TRP A 140 -7.76 10.92 7.58
N ASP A 141 -7.65 9.60 7.49
CA ASP A 141 -8.73 8.73 7.04
C ASP A 141 -9.58 8.27 8.24
N GLU A 142 -10.88 8.13 8.01
CA GLU A 142 -11.76 7.50 9.00
C GLU A 142 -11.50 5.99 9.00
N HIS A 143 -10.98 5.46 10.10
CA HIS A 143 -10.78 4.02 10.26
C HIS A 143 -10.91 3.60 11.73
N ASP A 144 -11.38 2.37 11.95
CA ASP A 144 -11.60 1.72 13.26
C ASP A 144 -10.32 1.07 13.83
N GLY A 145 -9.16 1.51 13.32
CA GLY A 145 -7.85 0.90 13.57
C GLY A 145 -7.44 -0.04 12.44
N SER A 146 -6.17 -0.01 12.07
CA SER A 146 -5.63 -0.93 11.08
C SER A 146 -4.96 -2.11 11.77
N THR A 147 -5.30 -3.33 11.36
CA THR A 147 -4.54 -4.51 11.75
C THR A 147 -3.30 -4.58 10.89
N LEU A 148 -2.16 -4.24 11.49
CA LEU A 148 -0.84 -4.42 10.89
C LEU A 148 -0.21 -5.68 11.49
N ASP A 149 0.55 -6.41 10.69
CA ASP A 149 1.30 -7.60 11.13
C ASP A 149 2.52 -7.27 12.03
N PHE A 150 2.64 -6.02 12.47
CA PHE A 150 3.69 -5.50 13.32
C PHE A 150 3.17 -4.39 14.25
N ASP A 151 3.85 -4.22 15.38
CA ASP A 151 3.56 -3.14 16.32
C ASP A 151 4.08 -1.81 15.77
N CYS A 152 3.19 -0.94 15.31
CA CYS A 152 3.53 0.41 14.87
C CYS A 152 3.92 1.29 16.08
N LYS A 153 5.10 1.90 16.01
CA LYS A 153 5.64 2.80 17.06
C LYS A 153 5.73 4.26 16.60
N CYS A 154 4.99 4.64 15.57
CA CYS A 154 4.96 6.02 15.10
C CYS A 154 4.30 6.95 16.14
N VAL A 155 4.47 8.27 15.96
CA VAL A 155 3.89 9.29 16.85
C VAL A 155 2.37 9.19 17.04
N VAL A 156 1.64 8.68 16.05
CA VAL A 156 0.18 8.47 16.16
C VAL A 156 -0.15 7.31 17.12
N CYS A 157 0.59 6.21 17.00
CA CYS A 157 0.41 5.00 17.81
C CYS A 157 1.10 5.10 19.17
N ASP A 158 2.01 6.05 19.35
CA ASP A 158 2.72 6.26 20.60
C ASP A 158 1.76 6.64 21.73
N ARG A 159 1.78 5.86 22.81
CA ARG A 159 1.01 6.11 24.03
C ARG A 159 1.79 6.97 25.04
N GLY A 160 3.05 7.26 24.75
CA GLY A 160 3.94 8.09 25.55
C GLY A 160 3.78 9.59 25.31
N PRO A 161 4.75 10.39 25.80
CA PRO A 161 4.71 11.84 25.75
C PRO A 161 4.68 12.42 24.32
N GLU A 162 5.39 11.82 23.36
CA GLU A 162 5.45 12.32 21.99
C GLU A 162 4.11 12.14 21.28
N GLY A 163 3.47 10.98 21.44
CA GLY A 163 2.12 10.79 20.94
C GLY A 163 1.07 11.66 21.64
N ALA A 164 1.26 11.98 22.93
CA ALA A 164 0.40 12.94 23.62
C ALA A 164 0.54 14.36 23.05
N LYS A 165 1.76 14.81 22.75
CA LYS A 165 2.01 16.08 22.06
C LYS A 165 1.35 16.10 20.69
N TRP A 166 1.51 15.02 19.92
CA TRP A 166 0.90 14.88 18.60
C TRP A 166 -0.63 14.97 18.65
N ARG A 167 -1.27 14.23 19.57
CA ARG A 167 -2.73 14.27 19.77
C ARG A 167 -3.22 15.66 20.18
N ASN A 168 -2.52 16.32 21.09
CA ASN A 168 -2.85 17.69 21.48
C ASN A 168 -2.73 18.67 20.28
N ALA A 169 -1.69 18.54 19.46
CA ALA A 169 -1.54 19.33 18.24
C ALA A 169 -2.63 19.06 17.20
N ARG A 170 -3.16 17.83 17.16
CA ARG A 170 -4.29 17.46 16.28
C ARG A 170 -5.60 18.13 16.70
N GLU A 171 -5.86 18.19 18.00
CA GLU A 171 -7.06 18.81 18.58
C GLU A 171 -6.99 20.35 18.57
N GLN A 172 -5.79 20.93 18.48
CA GLN A 172 -5.64 22.37 18.34
C GLN A 172 -6.27 22.85 17.03
N LYS A 173 -7.40 23.57 17.15
CA LYS A 173 -8.01 24.32 16.06
C LYS A 173 -7.09 25.48 15.68
N ARG A 174 -6.13 25.23 14.79
CA ARG A 174 -5.43 26.33 14.12
C ARG A 174 -6.44 26.97 13.18
N ILE A 175 -6.83 28.20 13.49
CA ILE A 175 -7.74 28.99 12.65
C ILE A 175 -7.01 29.22 11.33
N LEU A 176 -7.55 28.67 10.24
CA LEU A 176 -7.16 29.13 8.91
C LEU A 176 -7.40 30.61 8.80
N SER A 177 -6.53 31.31 8.09
CA SER A 177 -6.88 32.66 7.65
C SER A 177 -8.21 32.58 6.89
N SER A 178 -9.08 33.57 7.08
CA SER A 178 -10.38 33.68 6.40
C SER A 178 -10.24 33.72 4.86
N GLU A 179 -9.03 33.96 4.37
CA GLU A 179 -8.62 33.88 2.98
C GLU A 179 -8.50 32.41 2.52
N ALA A 180 -7.76 31.57 3.26
CA ALA A 180 -7.64 30.14 2.97
C ALA A 180 -8.99 29.40 2.99
N THR A 181 -9.92 29.78 3.88
CA THR A 181 -11.27 29.20 3.93
C THR A 181 -12.16 29.59 2.76
N ARG A 182 -12.11 30.85 2.30
CA ARG A 182 -12.91 31.33 1.15
C ARG A 182 -12.44 30.71 -0.18
N GLU A 183 -11.14 30.47 -0.29
CA GLU A 183 -10.52 29.92 -1.50
C GLU A 183 -10.78 28.42 -1.68
N TRP A 184 -11.05 27.69 -0.59
CA TRP A 184 -11.43 26.28 -0.57
C TRP A 184 -12.78 25.98 -1.26
N ILE A 185 -13.70 26.96 -1.35
CA ILE A 185 -15.12 26.73 -1.67
C ILE A 185 -15.48 26.88 -3.17
N GLY A 186 -14.62 27.45 -4.03
CA GLY A 186 -14.96 27.68 -5.46
C GLY A 186 -14.54 26.55 -6.42
N GLY A 187 -15.18 26.37 -7.59
CA GLY A 187 -14.93 25.27 -8.56
C GLY A 187 -14.60 25.68 -10.02
N GLY A 188 -13.68 24.95 -10.69
CA GLY A 188 -13.29 25.05 -12.11
C GLY A 188 -11.89 24.45 -12.43
N GLU A 189 -11.59 24.02 -13.67
CA GLU A 189 -10.28 23.40 -14.04
C GLU A 189 -9.06 24.33 -13.85
N THR A 190 -9.13 25.57 -14.33
CA THR A 190 -8.10 26.60 -14.06
C THR A 190 -7.97 26.87 -12.56
N GLN A 191 -9.08 26.70 -11.83
CA GLN A 191 -9.11 26.84 -10.38
C GLN A 191 -8.45 25.65 -9.68
N ASP A 192 -8.47 24.45 -10.27
CA ASP A 192 -7.86 23.24 -9.70
C ASP A 192 -6.33 23.27 -9.73
N LEU A 193 -5.70 23.77 -10.80
CA LEU A 193 -4.24 23.99 -10.81
C LEU A 193 -3.81 25.04 -9.79
N ILE A 194 -4.56 26.15 -9.68
CA ILE A 194 -4.29 27.21 -8.71
C ILE A 194 -4.47 26.70 -7.28
N LYS A 195 -5.54 25.92 -7.02
CA LYS A 195 -5.74 25.23 -5.74
C LYS A 195 -4.58 24.29 -5.45
N PHE A 196 -4.14 23.50 -6.43
CA PHE A 196 -3.05 22.55 -6.26
C PHE A 196 -1.74 23.25 -5.86
N GLN A 197 -1.37 24.31 -6.57
CA GLN A 197 -0.19 25.12 -6.23
C GLN A 197 -0.30 25.73 -4.82
N ARG A 198 -1.50 26.17 -4.43
CA ARG A 198 -1.76 26.70 -3.09
C ARG A 198 -1.70 25.63 -2.00
N LEU A 199 -2.19 24.42 -2.26
CA LEU A 199 -2.03 23.28 -1.34
C LEU A 199 -0.54 23.04 -1.09
N VAL A 200 0.27 22.98 -2.15
CA VAL A 200 1.74 22.84 -2.02
C VAL A 200 2.34 23.98 -1.21
N GLN A 201 1.93 25.23 -1.45
CA GLN A 201 2.41 26.39 -0.69
C GLN A 201 2.02 26.34 0.79
N ILE A 202 0.79 25.95 1.11
CA ILE A 202 0.32 25.78 2.50
C ILE A 202 1.14 24.69 3.19
N LEU A 203 1.29 23.52 2.56
CA LEU A 203 2.07 22.40 3.09
C LEU A 203 3.55 22.78 3.29
N ALA A 204 4.12 23.56 2.37
CA ALA A 204 5.50 24.04 2.46
C ALA A 204 5.69 25.12 3.53
N ARG A 205 4.76 26.08 3.65
CA ARG A 205 4.83 27.21 4.57
C ARG A 205 4.55 26.80 6.00
N ASP A 206 3.44 26.10 6.22
CA ASP A 206 2.94 25.79 7.56
C ASP A 206 3.65 24.58 8.16
N GLY A 207 4.38 23.83 7.32
CA GLY A 207 5.07 22.62 7.69
C GLY A 207 4.10 21.50 8.06
N HIS A 208 4.64 20.47 8.72
CA HIS A 208 3.82 19.36 9.19
C HIS A 208 3.04 19.74 10.45
N HIS A 209 1.72 19.56 10.42
CA HIS A 209 0.89 19.61 11.62
C HIS A 209 -0.27 18.61 11.55
N PRO A 210 -0.61 17.89 12.64
CA PRO A 210 -1.61 16.83 12.60
C PRO A 210 -3.06 17.32 12.74
N GLY A 211 -3.33 18.58 12.44
CA GLY A 211 -4.67 19.18 12.62
C GLY A 211 -5.66 18.68 11.57
N LYS A 212 -6.94 18.55 11.94
CA LYS A 212 -8.01 18.02 11.06
C LYS A 212 -7.97 18.59 9.64
N LEU A 213 -7.89 19.91 9.55
CA LEU A 213 -7.82 20.61 8.28
C LEU A 213 -6.60 20.23 7.44
N PHE A 214 -5.42 20.09 8.04
CA PHE A 214 -4.24 19.65 7.28
C PHE A 214 -4.45 18.25 6.73
N GLY A 215 -5.07 17.37 7.52
CA GLY A 215 -5.48 16.05 7.06
C GLY A 215 -6.40 16.13 5.84
N GLU A 216 -7.45 16.96 5.91
CA GLU A 216 -8.35 17.22 4.79
C GLU A 216 -7.62 17.81 3.57
N THR A 217 -6.69 18.75 3.80
CA THR A 217 -5.83 19.38 2.79
C THR A 217 -4.99 18.34 2.05
N VAL A 218 -4.30 17.48 2.81
CA VAL A 218 -3.44 16.41 2.30
C VAL A 218 -4.27 15.37 1.57
N LYS A 219 -5.46 15.03 2.07
CA LYS A 219 -6.37 14.10 1.40
C LYS A 219 -6.81 14.60 0.03
N ILE A 220 -7.27 15.86 -0.05
CA ILE A 220 -7.65 16.47 -1.34
C ILE A 220 -6.44 16.54 -2.30
N TYR A 221 -5.27 16.91 -1.77
CA TYR A 221 -4.03 16.95 -2.54
C TYR A 221 -3.67 15.56 -3.11
N TYR A 222 -3.78 14.51 -2.28
CA TYR A 222 -3.57 13.13 -2.67
C TYR A 222 -4.54 12.68 -3.76
N ASP A 223 -5.84 12.93 -3.59
CA ASP A 223 -6.86 12.53 -4.54
C ASP A 223 -6.62 13.19 -5.91
N LYS A 224 -6.27 14.48 -5.93
CA LYS A 224 -5.93 15.20 -7.17
C LYS A 224 -4.65 14.69 -7.83
N LEU A 225 -3.61 14.39 -7.05
CA LEU A 225 -2.40 13.76 -7.58
C LEU A 225 -2.70 12.39 -8.17
N PHE A 226 -3.55 11.62 -7.50
CA PHE A 226 -3.94 10.31 -7.96
C PHE A 226 -4.60 10.39 -9.35
N ASP A 227 -5.58 11.28 -9.52
CA ASP A 227 -6.25 11.52 -10.80
C ASP A 227 -5.26 11.87 -11.91
N GLU A 228 -4.31 12.76 -11.63
CA GLU A 228 -3.29 13.17 -12.61
C GLU A 228 -2.39 12.00 -13.01
N VAL A 229 -1.96 11.17 -12.04
CA VAL A 229 -1.14 9.99 -12.33
C VAL A 229 -1.90 8.98 -13.18
N CYS A 230 -3.18 8.75 -12.90
CA CYS A 230 -4.04 7.91 -13.74
C CYS A 230 -4.21 8.48 -15.15
N ALA A 231 -4.42 9.79 -15.28
CA ALA A 231 -4.57 10.44 -16.58
C ALA A 231 -3.28 10.33 -17.43
N GLU A 232 -2.12 10.56 -16.81
CA GLU A 232 -0.80 10.41 -17.44
C GLU A 232 -0.57 8.97 -17.90
N ASN A 233 -0.85 7.99 -17.03
CA ASN A 233 -0.69 6.58 -17.34
C ASN A 233 -1.64 6.12 -18.46
N ALA A 234 -2.90 6.57 -18.44
CA ALA A 234 -3.86 6.29 -19.50
C ALA A 234 -3.39 6.84 -20.86
N LYS A 235 -2.83 8.07 -20.87
CA LYS A 235 -2.26 8.68 -22.08
C LYS A 235 -1.06 7.88 -22.60
N ARG A 236 -0.17 7.46 -21.70
CA ARG A 236 0.99 6.62 -22.02
C ARG A 236 0.57 5.25 -22.57
N ASN A 237 -0.44 4.62 -21.98
CA ASN A 237 -0.94 3.33 -22.44
C ASN A 237 -1.58 3.44 -23.83
N ARG A 238 -2.37 4.47 -24.10
CA ARG A 238 -2.91 4.75 -25.45
C ARG A 238 -1.80 4.90 -26.49
N ALA A 239 -0.75 5.66 -26.16
CA ALA A 239 0.39 5.85 -27.07
C ALA A 239 1.12 4.52 -27.37
N LYS A 240 1.30 3.64 -26.37
CA LYS A 240 1.91 2.31 -26.58
C LYS A 240 1.08 1.43 -27.50
N VAL A 241 -0.24 1.40 -27.34
CA VAL A 241 -1.14 0.60 -28.19
C VAL A 241 -1.08 1.07 -29.64
N GLN A 242 -1.05 2.39 -29.86
CA GLN A 242 -0.91 2.98 -31.20
C GLN A 242 0.42 2.61 -31.89
N GLN A 243 1.51 2.45 -31.12
CA GLN A 243 2.80 2.01 -31.65
C GLN A 243 2.83 0.52 -32.01
N ILE A 244 2.04 -0.32 -31.32
CA ILE A 244 2.00 -1.78 -31.56
C ILE A 244 1.08 -2.12 -32.74
N GLY A 245 -0.02 -1.37 -32.94
CA GLY A 245 -0.96 -1.59 -34.05
C GLY A 245 -0.56 -0.97 -35.39
N GLY A 246 0.63 -0.38 -35.49
CA GLY A 246 1.16 0.28 -36.70
C GLY A 246 2.15 -0.55 -37.51
N ASN A 247 2.33 -1.85 -37.20
CA ASN A 247 3.15 -2.80 -37.95
C ASN A 247 2.29 -3.90 -38.57
#